data_AF-A0A2T5EF05-F1
#
_entry.id   AF-A0A2T5EF05-F1
#
_cell.length_a   1.000
_cell.length_b   1.000
_cell.length_c   1.000
_cell.angle_alpha   90.00
_cell.angle_beta   90.00
_cell.angle_gamma   90.00
#
_symmetry.space_group_name_H-M   'P 1'
#
loop_
_entity.id
_entity.type
_entity.pdbx_description
1 polymer ?
#
loop_
_entity_poly.entity_id
_entity_poly.type
_entity_poly.pdbx_seq_one_letter_code
_entity_poly.pdbx_strand_id
1 'polypeptide(L)'
;MKRHILSSAILLSLAFPTFAADGDIHDVTILGTSDIHGHFMAWDYAADKLNTRGSLSQIATKVGEIRKEQSNIILVDAGDTIQGNFV
;
A
#
# COMPACT_ATOMS: atom_id res chain seq x y z
N MET A 1 29.62 -42.64 33.76
CA MET A 1 29.66 -42.16 32.35
C MET A 1 28.28 -41.96 31.73
N LYS A 2 27.36 -42.95 31.73
CA LYS A 2 26.06 -42.85 31.02
C LYS A 2 25.12 -41.72 31.52
N ARG A 3 25.11 -41.41 32.83
CA ARG A 3 24.27 -40.35 33.41
C ARG A 3 24.69 -38.92 33.02
N HIS A 4 25.99 -38.67 32.92
CA HIS A 4 26.50 -37.36 32.51
C HIS A 4 26.25 -37.06 31.04
N ILE A 5 26.29 -38.08 30.18
CA ILE A 5 25.92 -37.96 28.76
C ILE A 5 24.43 -37.59 28.63
N LEU A 6 23.57 -38.22 29.42
CA LEU A 6 22.13 -37.93 29.41
C LEU A 6 21.82 -36.50 29.89
N SER A 7 22.47 -36.05 30.97
CA SER A 7 22.32 -34.68 31.47
C SER A 7 22.85 -33.64 30.50
N SER A 8 23.97 -33.92 29.82
CA SER A 8 24.54 -33.00 28.83
C SER A 8 23.71 -32.91 27.55
N ALA A 9 23.07 -34.01 27.14
CA ALA A 9 22.14 -34.00 25.99
C ALA A 9 20.88 -33.19 26.27
N ILE A 10 20.34 -33.27 27.50
CA ILE A 10 19.17 -32.48 27.92
C ILE A 10 19.53 -30.98 27.97
N LEU A 11 20.68 -30.63 28.55
CA LEU A 11 21.17 -29.24 28.59
C LEU A 11 21.41 -28.67 27.19
N LEU A 12 21.92 -29.48 26.26
CA LEU A 12 22.12 -29.06 24.87
C LEU A 12 20.78 -28.84 24.15
N SER A 13 19.76 -29.67 24.43
CA SER A 13 18.42 -29.50 23.84
C SER A 13 17.67 -28.25 24.34
N LEU A 14 17.96 -27.80 25.57
CA LEU A 14 17.38 -26.58 26.15
C LEU A 14 18.11 -25.30 25.73
N ALA A 15 19.29 -25.41 25.12
CA ALA A 15 20.10 -24.28 24.67
C ALA A 15 19.77 -23.82 23.24
N PHE A 16 18.92 -24.57 22.50
CA PHE A 16 18.44 -24.12 21.20
C PHE A 16 17.32 -23.08 21.43
N PRO A 17 17.47 -21.85 20.92
CA PRO A 17 16.35 -20.93 20.91
C PRO A 17 15.22 -21.57 20.11
N THR A 18 14.02 -21.58 20.70
CA THR A 18 12.80 -21.85 19.94
C THR A 18 12.66 -20.72 18.92
N PHE A 19 13.02 -21.00 17.66
CA PHE A 19 12.64 -20.12 16.56
C PHE A 19 11.13 -20.27 16.39
N ALA A 20 10.36 -19.49 17.16
CA ALA A 20 9.03 -19.15 16.72
C ALA A 20 9.20 -18.43 15.39
N ALA A 21 8.55 -18.92 14.34
CA ALA A 21 8.41 -18.15 13.12
C ALA A 21 7.60 -16.91 13.49
N ASP A 22 8.28 -15.81 13.81
CA ASP A 22 7.67 -14.49 13.79
C ASP A 22 7.20 -14.33 12.35
N GLY A 23 5.89 -14.35 12.12
CA GLY A 23 5.36 -14.26 10.76
C GLY A 23 5.86 -12.96 10.13
N ASP A 24 6.29 -13.01 8.87
CA ASP A 24 6.76 -11.81 8.18
C ASP A 24 5.66 -10.74 8.21
N ILE A 25 5.92 -9.64 8.92
CA ILE A 25 5.03 -8.48 8.95
C ILE A 25 5.29 -7.67 7.68
N HIS A 26 4.23 -7.49 6.88
CA HIS A 26 4.29 -6.68 5.68
C HIS A 26 3.35 -5.49 5.78
N ASP A 27 3.91 -4.29 5.64
CA ASP A 27 3.12 -3.08 5.47
C ASP A 27 2.59 -3.01 4.04
N VAL A 28 1.29 -2.76 3.89
CA VAL A 28 0.60 -2.58 2.60
C VAL A 28 -0.15 -1.25 2.63
N THR A 29 0.09 -0.41 1.63
CA THR A 29 -0.63 0.85 1.45
C THR A 29 -1.72 0.67 0.38
N ILE A 30 -2.96 0.99 0.73
CA ILE A 30 -4.09 0.97 -0.20
C ILE A 30 -4.54 2.41 -0.45
N LEU A 31 -4.47 2.83 -1.71
CA LEU A 31 -4.97 4.12 -2.17
C LEU A 31 -6.28 3.89 -2.94
N GLY A 32 -7.23 4.83 -2.80
CA GLY A 32 -8.54 4.77 -3.43
C GLY A 32 -8.87 6.07 -4.16
N THR A 33 -9.46 5.95 -5.35
CA THR A 33 -10.20 7.03 -6.03
C THR A 33 -11.68 6.67 -6.13
N SER A 34 -12.54 7.67 -6.21
CA SER A 34 -14.00 7.52 -6.36
C SER A 34 -14.58 8.79 -6.96
N ASP A 35 -15.72 8.70 -7.63
CA ASP A 35 -16.54 9.85 -8.05
C ASP A 35 -15.74 10.88 -8.89
N ILE A 36 -14.83 10.39 -9.74
CA ILE A 36 -14.04 11.27 -10.61
C ILE A 36 -14.96 12.01 -11.59
N HIS A 37 -16.08 11.39 -11.99
CA HIS A 37 -17.12 12.00 -12.80
C HIS A 37 -16.57 12.70 -14.06
N GLY A 38 -15.58 12.12 -14.75
CA GLY A 38 -14.96 12.69 -15.95
C GLY A 38 -13.98 13.86 -15.72
N HIS A 39 -13.60 14.18 -14.47
CA HIS A 39 -12.60 15.21 -14.16
C HIS A 39 -11.17 14.68 -14.35
N PHE A 40 -10.80 14.36 -15.59
CA PHE A 40 -9.49 13.78 -15.88
C PHE A 40 -8.36 14.81 -15.84
N MET A 41 -8.60 15.99 -16.41
CA MET A 41 -7.62 17.08 -16.50
C MET A 41 -7.88 18.12 -15.42
N ALA A 42 -6.84 18.87 -15.04
CA ALA A 42 -6.93 20.02 -14.13
C ALA A 42 -7.61 21.23 -14.82
N TRP A 43 -8.77 21.02 -15.43
CA TRP A 43 -9.49 22.01 -16.24
C TRP A 43 -10.98 21.99 -15.91
N ASP A 44 -11.57 23.16 -15.82
CA ASP A 44 -13.01 23.38 -15.79
C ASP A 44 -13.44 23.75 -17.22
N TYR A 45 -14.06 22.81 -17.92
CA TYR A 45 -14.48 23.00 -19.31
C TYR A 45 -15.68 23.95 -19.44
N ALA A 46 -16.50 24.10 -18.40
CA ALA A 46 -17.66 25.00 -18.44
C ALA A 46 -17.22 26.46 -18.34
N ALA A 47 -16.21 26.75 -17.51
CA ALA A 47 -15.64 28.08 -17.35
C ALA A 47 -14.40 28.36 -18.20
N ASP A 48 -13.97 27.37 -19.00
CA ASP A 48 -12.75 27.37 -19.81
C ASP A 48 -11.50 27.89 -19.07
N LYS A 49 -11.20 27.27 -17.92
CA LYS A 49 -10.07 27.69 -17.08
C LYS A 49 -9.43 26.54 -16.32
N LEU A 50 -8.21 26.79 -15.85
CA LEU A 50 -7.50 25.88 -14.96
C LEU A 50 -8.30 25.61 -13.67
N ASN A 51 -8.38 24.34 -13.28
CA ASN A 51 -8.99 23.88 -12.04
C ASN A 51 -7.99 23.05 -11.22
N THR A 52 -7.56 23.58 -10.08
CA THR A 52 -6.61 22.91 -9.17
C THR A 52 -7.30 22.23 -7.99
N ARG A 53 -8.63 22.17 -7.95
CA ARG A 53 -9.40 21.61 -6.83
C ARG A 53 -9.41 20.09 -6.79
N GLY A 54 -8.93 19.43 -7.84
CA GLY A 54 -8.87 17.97 -7.95
C GLY A 54 -9.18 17.51 -9.37
N SER A 55 -8.35 16.58 -9.87
CA SER A 55 -8.54 15.88 -11.14
C SER A 55 -7.71 14.60 -11.12
N LEU A 56 -8.02 13.67 -12.02
CA LEU A 56 -7.23 12.43 -12.15
C LEU A 56 -5.75 12.72 -12.44
N SER A 57 -5.44 13.76 -13.23
CA SER A 57 -4.07 14.20 -13.51
C SER A 57 -3.33 14.67 -12.26
N GLN A 58 -4.00 15.42 -11.37
CA GLN A 58 -3.42 15.85 -10.10
C GLN A 58 -3.26 14.69 -9.12
N ILE A 59 -4.24 13.79 -9.06
CA ILE A 59 -4.17 12.58 -8.25
C ILE A 59 -3.01 11.70 -8.71
N ALA A 60 -2.81 11.54 -10.03
CA ALA A 60 -1.71 10.76 -10.60
C ALA A 60 -0.34 11.29 -10.17
N THR A 61 -0.16 12.62 -10.11
CA THR A 61 1.06 13.23 -9.56
C THR A 61 1.28 12.80 -8.11
N LYS A 62 0.24 12.89 -7.27
CA LYS A 62 0.37 12.53 -5.84
C LYS A 62 0.62 11.03 -5.65
N VAL A 63 -0.09 10.18 -6.38
CA VAL A 63 0.16 8.72 -6.40
C VAL A 63 1.60 8.43 -6.82
N GLY A 64 2.14 9.16 -7.81
CA GLY A 64 3.52 9.03 -8.26
C GLY A 64 4.55 9.38 -7.19
N GLU A 65 4.28 10.37 -6.33
CA GLU A 65 5.12 10.67 -5.16
C GLU A 65 5.08 9.52 -4.14
N ILE A 66 3.89 9.06 -3.76
CA ILE A 66 3.73 7.99 -2.75
C ILE A 66 4.38 6.69 -3.24
N ARG A 67 4.26 6.34 -4.52
CA ARG A 67 4.92 5.17 -5.12
C ARG A 67 6.44 5.21 -5.09
N LYS A 68 7.06 6.39 -4.93
CA LYS A 68 8.52 6.50 -4.73
C LYS A 68 8.92 6.21 -3.28
N GLU A 69 8.00 6.39 -2.34
CA GLU A 69 8.24 6.27 -0.90
C GLU A 69 7.85 4.88 -0.36
N GLN A 70 6.90 4.19 -1.00
CA GLN A 70 6.31 2.94 -0.51
C GLN A 70 6.41 1.83 -1.57
N SER A 71 6.88 0.64 -1.18
CA SER A 71 7.09 -0.51 -2.08
C SER A 71 5.82 -1.33 -2.34
N ASN A 72 4.98 -1.51 -1.32
CA ASN A 72 3.80 -2.37 -1.38
C ASN A 72 2.52 -1.53 -1.50
N ILE A 73 2.23 -1.06 -2.72
CA ILE A 73 1.08 -0.21 -3.00
C ILE A 73 0.04 -0.90 -3.88
N ILE A 74 -1.23 -0.74 -3.49
CA ILE A 74 -2.39 -1.04 -4.31
C ILE A 74 -3.15 0.28 -4.52
N LEU A 75 -3.49 0.58 -5.77
CA LEU A 75 -4.41 1.68 -6.12
C LEU A 75 -5.67 1.08 -6.72
N VAL A 76 -6.83 1.47 -6.19
CA VAL A 76 -8.14 0.99 -6.62
C VAL A 76 -9.04 2.19 -6.94
N ASP A 77 -9.90 2.05 -7.95
CA ASP A 77 -10.97 3.02 -8.23
C ASP A 77 -12.33 2.41 -7.84
N ALA A 78 -13.15 3.17 -7.12
CA ALA A 78 -14.43 2.73 -6.58
C ALA A 78 -15.62 2.99 -7.53
N GLY A 79 -15.37 3.54 -8.72
CA GLY A 79 -16.41 3.79 -9.73
C GLY A 79 -16.82 5.25 -9.85
N ASP A 80 -17.90 5.47 -10.60
CA ASP A 80 -18.38 6.79 -11.03
C ASP A 80 -17.30 7.64 -11.71
N THR A 81 -16.45 6.98 -12.49
CA THR A 81 -15.27 7.59 -13.10
C THR A 81 -15.58 8.38 -14.36
N ILE A 82 -16.55 7.92 -15.17
CA ILE A 82 -16.63 8.29 -16.60
C ILE A 82 -17.66 9.37 -16.94
N GLN A 83 -18.69 9.59 -16.12
CA GLN A 83 -19.80 10.49 -16.43
C GLN A 83 -19.92 11.59 -15.38
N GLY A 84 -20.15 12.84 -15.80
CA GLY A 84 -20.47 13.96 -14.91
C GLY A 84 -19.79 15.29 -15.26
N ASN A 85 -18.74 15.25 -16.08
CA ASN A 85 -18.09 16.44 -16.63
C ASN A 85 -18.55 16.67 -18.07
N PHE A 86 -18.56 17.94 -18.49
CA PHE A 86 -18.90 18.36 -19.85
C PHE A 86 -17.71 18.11 -20.78
N VAL A 87 -17.50 16.86 -21.15
CA VAL A 87 -16.67 16.45 -22.29
C VAL A 87 -17.55 16.17 -23.50
#